data_AF-A0A6L8MM54-F1
#
_entry.id   AF-A0A6L8MM54-F1
#
_cell.length_a   1.000
_cell.length_b   1.000
_cell.length_c   1.000
_cell.angle_alpha   90.00
_cell.angle_beta   90.00
_cell.angle_gamma   90.00
#
_symmetry.space_group_name_H-M   'P 1'
#
loop_
_entity.id
_entity.type
_entity.pdbx_description
1 polymer ?
#
loop_
_entity_poly.entity_id
_entity_poly.type
_entity_poly.pdbx_seq_one_letter_code
_entity_poly.pdbx_strand_id
1 'polypeptide(L)' 'MAKIQIPHYLLPKLGSGANSGFCLVTVELLDGRIFSNLVVKEGIYITGRRADVGGEGPLPFSSGEICDIQRCAFIF' A
#
# COMPACT_ATOMS: atom_id res chain seq x y z
N MET A 1 1.73 -14.23 -7.92
CA MET A 1 1.41 -12.79 -7.82
C MET A 1 1.36 -12.41 -6.35
N ALA A 2 2.15 -11.43 -5.91
CA ALA A 2 2.18 -11.02 -4.51
C ALA A 2 1.07 -9.99 -4.27
N LYS A 3 0.04 -10.38 -3.52
CA LYS A 3 -1.00 -9.46 -3.03
C LYS A 3 -0.91 -9.46 -1.52
N ILE A 4 -0.62 -8.31 -0.93
CA ILE A 4 -0.56 -8.17 0.52
C ILE A 4 -1.83 -7.46 0.96
N GLN A 5 -2.62 -8.14 1.79
CA GLN A 5 -3.81 -7.55 2.38
C GLN A 5 -3.41 -6.53 3.45
N ILE A 6 -3.98 -5.34 3.37
CA ILE A 6 -3.77 -4.29 4.36
C ILE A 6 -4.55 -4.67 5.62
N PRO A 7 -3.93 -4.65 6.81
CA PRO A 7 -4.62 -4.93 8.05
C PRO A 7 -5.83 -4.03 8.26
N HIS A 8 -6.94 -4.60 8.74
CA HIS A 8 -8.23 -3.91 8.83
C HIS A 8 -8.18 -2.62 9.67
N TYR A 9 -7.34 -2.59 10.72
CA TYR A 9 -7.15 -1.41 11.57
C TYR A 9 -6.43 -0.25 10.86
N LEU A 10 -5.75 -0.51 9.74
CA LEU A 10 -5.04 0.49 8.93
C LEU A 10 -5.88 0.99 7.75
N LEU A 11 -6.92 0.27 7.35
CA LEU A 11 -7.82 0.68 6.26
C LEU A 11 -8.42 2.09 6.46
N PRO A 12 -8.84 2.50 7.68
CA PRO A 12 -9.32 3.87 7.90
C PRO A 12 -8.30 4.95 7.56
N LYS A 13 -6.99 4.69 7.68
CA LYS A 13 -5.92 5.65 7.36
C LYS A 13 -5.79 5.93 5.86
N LEU A 14 -6.32 5.04 5.01
CA LEU A 14 -6.39 5.25 3.57
C LEU A 14 -7.54 6.19 3.14
N GLY A 15 -8.44 6.49 4.09
CA GLY A 15 -9.65 7.25 3.89
C GLY A 15 -10.73 6.43 3.17
N SER A 16 -11.99 6.83 3.35
CA SER A 16 -13.20 6.26 2.73
C SER A 16 -13.26 6.37 1.18
N GLY A 17 -12.16 6.75 0.54
CA GLY A 17 -12.05 7.06 -0.88
C GLY A 17 -11.14 6.12 -1.65
N ALA A 18 -11.29 4.81 -1.48
CA ALA A 18 -10.76 3.81 -2.41
C ALA A 18 -11.82 3.33 -3.41
N ASN A 19 -12.84 4.16 -3.66
CA ASN A 19 -14.06 3.69 -4.29
C ASN A 19 -14.01 3.61 -5.83
N SER A 20 -12.91 3.92 -6.52
CA SER A 20 -12.84 3.79 -7.99
C SER A 20 -11.42 3.80 -8.60
N GLY A 21 -10.35 3.39 -7.91
CA GLY A 21 -9.02 3.40 -8.54
C GLY A 21 -7.85 2.86 -7.72
N PHE A 22 -6.68 2.81 -8.36
CA PHE A 22 -5.39 2.57 -7.70
C PHE A 22 -4.99 3.80 -6.88
N CYS A 23 -4.51 3.59 -5.65
CA CYS A 23 -3.93 4.66 -4.84
C CYS A 23 -2.47 4.35 -4.50
N LEU A 24 -1.68 5.41 -4.31
CA LEU A 24 -0.30 5.28 -3.86
C LEU A 24 -0.24 5.47 -2.35
N VAL A 25 0.49 4.58 -1.70
CA VAL A 25 0.69 4.59 -0.25
C VAL A 25 2.16 4.47 0.09
N THR A 26 2.49 4.96 1.28
CA THR A 26 3.72 4.66 1.99
C THR A 26 3.38 3.70 3.12
N VAL A 27 4.16 2.63 3.24
CA VAL A 27 4.05 1.65 4.32
C VAL A 27 5.30 1.74 5.18
N GLU A 28 5.09 1.80 6.48
CA GLU A 28 6.14 1.64 7.47
C GLU A 28 6.04 0.23 8.06
N LEU A 29 7.15 -0.49 8.08
CA LEU A 29 7.24 -1.81 8.67
C LEU A 29 7.63 -1.74 10.15
N LEU A 30 7.37 -2.81 10.88
CA LEU A 30 7.75 -2.96 12.29
C LEU A 30 9.26 -2.86 12.54
N ASP A 31 10.09 -3.14 11.51
CA ASP A 31 11.55 -3.00 11.58
C ASP A 31 12.04 -1.56 11.31
N GLY A 32 11.12 -0.61 11.12
CA GLY A 32 11.40 0.79 10.81
C GLY A 32 11.69 1.06 9.33
N ARG A 33 11.62 0.06 8.45
CA ARG A 33 11.76 0.28 7.00
C ARG A 33 10.53 0.96 6.44
N ILE A 34 10.77 1.91 5.53
CA ILE A 34 9.72 2.67 4.87
C ILE A 34 9.70 2.32 3.38
N PHE A 35 8.55 1.90 2.89
CA PHE A 35 8.27 1.61 1.48
C PHE A 35 7.28 2.63 0.93
N SER A 36 7.78 3.62 0.19
CA SER A 36 6.96 4.62 -0.48
C SER A 36 6.51 4.17 -1.88
N ASN A 37 5.48 4.84 -2.43
CA ASN A 37 4.98 4.63 -3.80
C ASN A 37 4.49 3.20 -4.08
N LEU A 38 3.89 2.58 -3.06
CA LEU A 38 3.24 1.29 -3.20
C LEU A 38 1.85 1.45 -3.79
N VAL A 39 1.46 0.53 -4.68
CA VAL A 39 0.18 0.56 -5.37
C VAL A 39 -0.82 -0.29 -4.60
N VAL A 40 -1.89 0.36 -4.14
CA VAL A 40 -3.05 -0.30 -3.54
C VAL A 40 -4.16 -0.39 -4.57
N LYS A 41 -4.66 -1.59 -4.81
CA LYS A 41 -5.83 -1.90 -5.63
C LYS A 41 -6.99 -2.33 -4.74
N GLU A 42 -8.21 -2.05 -5.21
CA GLU A 42 -9.46 -2.41 -4.51
C GLU A 42 -9.57 -1.82 -3.09
N GLY A 43 -8.70 -0.86 -2.74
CA GLY A 43 -8.64 -0.23 -1.42
C GLY A 43 -8.07 -1.09 -0.29
N ILE A 44 -7.76 -2.35 -0.54
CA ILE A 44 -7.39 -3.30 0.52
C ILE A 44 -6.14 -4.13 0.19
N TYR A 45 -5.66 -4.13 -1.05
CA TYR A 45 -4.52 -4.94 -1.47
C TYR A 45 -3.37 -4.10 -1.97
N ILE A 46 -2.20 -4.23 -1.34
CA ILE A 46 -0.94 -3.76 -1.91
C ILE A 46 -0.49 -4.80 -2.93
N THR A 47 -0.31 -4.36 -4.17
CA THR A 47 -0.03 -5.25 -5.31
C THR A 47 1.38 -5.12 -5.87
N GLY A 48 2.07 -4.03 -5.56
CA GLY A 48 3.42 -3.76 -6.06
C GLY A 48 3.83 -2.33 -5.83
N ARG A 49 4.85 -1.88 -6.57
CA ARG A 49 5.35 -0.49 -6.58
C ARG A 49 4.89 0.23 -7.85
N ARG A 50 4.87 1.56 -7.80
CA ARG A 50 4.57 2.40 -8.98
C ARG A 50 5.52 2.12 -10.16
N ALA A 51 6.76 1.73 -9.87
CA ALA A 51 7.77 1.43 -10.89
C ALA A 51 7.54 0.06 -11.58
N ASP A 52 6.73 -0.82 -10.98
CA ASP A 52 6.45 -2.13 -11.55
C ASP A 52 5.41 -2.02 -12.68
N VAL A 53 5.53 -2.90 -13.68
CA VAL A 53 4.61 -2.93 -14.82
C VAL A 53 3.18 -3.20 -14.31
N GLY A 54 2.28 -2.24 -14.51
CA GLY A 54 0.88 -2.34 -14.05
C GLY A 54 0.70 -2.20 -12.52
N GLY A 55 1.74 -1.76 -11.81
CA GLY A 55 1.73 -1.62 -10.35
C GLY A 55 1.74 -2.95 -9.61
N GLU A 56 2.15 -4.03 -10.29
CA GLU A 56 2.17 -5.39 -9.75
C GLU A 56 3.60 -5.94 -9.73
N GLY A 57 4.07 -6.32 -8.55
CA GLY A 57 5.45 -6.75 -8.39
C GLY A 57 5.70 -7.49 -7.08
N PRO A 58 6.88 -8.11 -6.94
CA PRO A 58 7.26 -8.75 -5.69
C PRO A 58 7.43 -7.70 -4.59
N LEU A 59 6.77 -7.95 -3.46
CA LEU A 59 6.85 -7.11 -2.26
C LEU A 59 7.72 -7.82 -1.22
N PRO A 60 8.77 -7.19 -0.69
CA PRO A 60 9.73 -7.84 0.22
C PRO A 60 9.25 -7.85 1.68
N PHE A 61 7.93 -7.87 1.92
CA PHE A 61 7.33 -7.84 3.25
C PHE A 61 5.97 -8.55 3.23
N SER A 62 5.39 -8.77 4.40
CA SER A 62 4.08 -9.38 4.60
C SER A 62 3.13 -8.43 5.33
N SER A 63 1.83 -8.75 5.33
CA SER A 63 0.81 -7.93 6.01
C SER A 63 1.05 -7.78 7.51
N GLY A 64 1.57 -8.82 8.16
CA GLY A 64 1.88 -8.80 9.59
C GLY A 64 3.08 -7.93 9.97
N GLU A 65 3.90 -7.53 9.01
CA GLU A 65 5.04 -6.63 9.23
C GLU A 65 4.65 -5.15 9.09
N ILE A 66 3.43 -4.85 8.64
CA ILE A 66 2.94 -3.50 8.42
C ILE A 66 2.62 -2.84 9.78
N CYS A 67 3.43 -1.86 10.16
CA CYS A 67 3.24 -1.05 11.34
C CYS A 67 2.30 0.12 11.08
N ASP A 68 2.56 0.88 10.01
CA ASP A 68 1.75 2.01 9.61
C ASP A 68 1.53 2.09 8.10
N ILE A 69 0.46 2.76 7.70
CA ILE A 69 0.15 3.08 6.31
C ILE A 69 -0.29 4.53 6.19
N GLN A 70 0.23 5.20 5.18
CA GLN A 70 -0.09 6.59 4.87
C GLN A 70 -0.37 6.72 3.38
N ARG A 71 -1.45 7.41 3.03
CA ARG A 71 -1.76 7.72 1.64
C ARG A 71 -0.77 8.78 1.14
N CYS A 72 -0.13 8.54 0.01
CA CYS A 72 0.65 9.58 -0.65
C CYS A 72 -0.33 10.63 -1.20
N ALA A 73 -0.28 11.84 -0.65
CA ALA A 73 -0.91 12.99 -1.28
C ALA A 73 -0.15 13.27 -2.58
N PHE A 74 -0.83 13.18 -3.72
CA PHE A 74 -0.28 13.68 -4.97
C PHE A 74 -0.17 15.20 -4.85
N ILE A 75 1.04 15.71 -4.68
CA ILE A 75 1.34 17.12 -4.88
C ILE A 75 1.67 17.24 -6.37
N PHE A 76 0.80 17.91 -7.12
CA PHE A 76 1.05 18.31 -8.51
C PHE A 76 2.00 19.51 -8.54
#